data_AF-A0A8T3WAB4-F1
#
_entry.id   AF-A0A8T3WAB4-F1
#
_cell.length_a   1.000
_cell.length_b   1.000
_cell.length_c   1.000
_cell.angle_alpha   90.00
_cell.angle_beta   90.00
_cell.angle_gamma   90.00
#
_symmetry.space_group_name_H-M   'P 1'
#
loop_
_entity.id
_entity.type
_entity.pdbx_description
1 polymer ?
#
loop_
_entity_poly.entity_id
_entity_poly.type
_entity_poly.pdbx_seq_one_letter_code
_entity_poly.pdbx_strand_id
1 'polypeptide(L)'
;MKKRVLIRFSMIAIMAMFMVGFAFADIPSQGSHDGTWGSHLNDWLNISHNLTSGLVYNYTDASIILDDLAQASVNLTHLAMRSVNVSHLTQASVNLTHLALNAVNTSHVVVETLTLDDIANR
;
A
#
# COMPACT_ATOMS: atom_id res chain seq x y z
N MET A 1 -40.51 44.36 -50.58
CA MET A 1 -41.27 43.33 -49.83
C MET A 1 -40.81 41.90 -50.14
N LYS A 2 -40.67 41.50 -51.42
CA LYS A 2 -40.29 40.13 -51.85
C LYS A 2 -38.96 39.59 -51.26
N LYS A 3 -37.89 40.41 -51.18
CA LYS A 3 -36.59 39.98 -50.63
C LYS A 3 -36.64 39.58 -49.15
N ARG A 4 -37.38 40.31 -48.31
CA ARG A 4 -37.50 40.01 -46.87
C ARG A 4 -38.31 38.74 -46.62
N VAL A 5 -39.31 38.49 -47.45
CA VAL A 5 -40.11 37.24 -47.42
C VAL A 5 -39.22 36.06 -47.83
N LEU A 6 -38.44 36.20 -48.91
CA LEU A 6 -37.54 35.15 -49.38
C LEU A 6 -36.48 34.77 -48.33
N ILE A 7 -35.90 35.76 -47.64
CA ILE A 7 -34.92 35.52 -46.56
C ILE A 7 -35.55 34.74 -45.39
N ARG A 8 -36.77 35.11 -44.98
CA ARG A 8 -37.48 34.41 -43.89
C ARG A 8 -37.80 32.96 -44.25
N PHE A 9 -38.26 32.71 -45.47
CA PHE A 9 -38.48 31.35 -45.97
C PHE A 9 -37.19 30.54 -46.02
N SER A 10 -36.08 31.13 -46.49
CA SER A 10 -34.77 30.48 -46.51
C SER A 10 -34.26 30.14 -45.10
N MET A 11 -34.40 31.05 -44.13
CA MET A 11 -34.03 30.77 -42.73
C MET A 11 -34.84 29.60 -42.15
N ILE A 12 -36.15 29.57 -42.38
CA ILE A 12 -37.02 28.49 -41.88
C ILE A 12 -36.62 27.17 -42.54
N ALA A 13 -36.34 27.16 -43.84
CA ALA A 13 -35.90 25.96 -44.55
C ALA A 13 -34.55 25.43 -44.03
N ILE A 14 -33.60 26.33 -43.74
CA ILE A 14 -32.31 25.96 -43.15
C ILE A 14 -32.50 25.40 -41.73
N MET A 15 -33.34 26.04 -40.91
CA MET A 15 -33.65 25.56 -39.56
C MET A 15 -34.31 24.16 -39.58
N ALA A 16 -35.27 23.96 -40.48
CA ALA A 16 -35.92 22.66 -40.67
C ALA A 16 -34.91 21.60 -41.13
N MET A 17 -34.01 21.95 -42.05
CA MET A 17 -32.95 21.05 -42.50
C MET A 17 -31.99 20.67 -41.37
N PHE A 18 -31.61 21.61 -40.50
CA PHE A 18 -30.82 21.32 -39.29
C PHE A 18 -31.57 20.45 -38.29
N MET A 19 -32.85 20.71 -38.07
CA MET A 19 -33.68 19.91 -37.14
C MET A 19 -33.88 18.48 -37.63
N VAL A 20 -34.10 18.29 -38.93
CA VAL A 20 -34.14 16.96 -39.55
C VAL A 20 -32.77 16.28 -39.42
N GLY A 21 -31.69 16.99 -39.71
CA GLY A 21 -30.33 16.48 -39.51
C GLY A 21 -30.07 16.04 -38.07
N PHE A 22 -30.55 16.79 -37.07
CA PHE A 22 -30.38 16.45 -35.66
C PHE A 22 -31.27 15.28 -35.21
N ALA A 23 -32.48 15.15 -35.77
CA ALA A 23 -33.41 14.08 -35.44
C ALA A 23 -33.00 12.70 -36.00
N PHE A 24 -32.24 12.69 -37.10
CA PHE A 24 -31.75 11.45 -37.74
C PHE A 24 -30.24 11.24 -37.57
N ALA A 25 -29.52 12.16 -36.94
CA ALA A 25 -28.12 11.94 -36.59
C ALA A 25 -28.03 11.00 -35.39
N ASP A 26 -27.41 9.84 -35.58
CA ASP A 26 -26.89 9.03 -34.48
C ASP A 26 -25.72 9.77 -33.85
N ILE A 27 -26.03 10.69 -32.94
CA ILE A 27 -25.01 11.35 -32.11
C ILE A 27 -24.46 10.26 -31.19
N PRO A 28 -23.15 10.00 -31.19
CA PRO A 28 -22.57 9.01 -30.27
C PRO A 28 -22.98 9.39 -28.85
N SER A 29 -23.71 8.48 -28.19
CA SER A 29 -24.10 8.64 -26.80
C SER A 29 -22.81 8.82 -26.00
N GLN A 30 -22.59 10.04 -25.50
CA GLN A 30 -21.60 10.28 -24.47
C GLN A 30 -22.09 9.41 -23.32
N GLY A 31 -21.39 8.30 -23.05
CA GLY A 31 -21.94 7.11 -22.39
C GLY A 31 -22.79 7.41 -21.15
N SER A 32 -23.72 6.50 -20.83
CA SER A 32 -24.77 6.61 -19.79
C SER A 32 -24.55 7.70 -18.74
N HIS A 33 -25.39 8.74 -18.78
CA HIS A 33 -25.46 9.78 -17.75
C HIS A 33 -26.27 9.34 -16.52
N ASP A 34 -26.16 8.07 -16.13
CA ASP A 34 -26.89 7.43 -15.01
C ASP A 34 -26.25 7.69 -13.63
N GLY A 35 -25.23 8.56 -13.57
CA GLY A 35 -24.47 8.84 -12.35
C GLY A 35 -23.26 7.94 -12.15
N THR A 36 -23.03 6.93 -13.02
CA THR A 36 -21.85 6.06 -12.96
C THR A 36 -20.54 6.85 -13.05
N TRP A 37 -20.47 7.87 -13.91
CA TRP A 37 -19.30 8.76 -13.98
C TRP A 37 -19.05 9.53 -12.68
N GLY A 38 -20.12 9.96 -12.01
CA GLY A 38 -20.03 10.61 -10.71
C GLY A 38 -19.53 9.65 -9.64
N SER A 39 -20.03 8.40 -9.64
CA SER A 39 -19.55 7.34 -8.74
C SER A 39 -18.08 7.03 -8.98
N HIS A 40 -17.68 6.80 -10.23
CA HIS A 40 -16.29 6.48 -10.57
C HIS A 40 -15.32 7.62 -10.21
N LEU A 41 -15.72 8.87 -10.43
CA LEU A 41 -14.93 10.02 -10.03
C LEU A 41 -14.83 10.13 -8.51
N ASN A 42 -15.93 9.90 -7.80
CA ASN A 42 -15.95 9.88 -6.34
C ASN A 42 -15.08 8.75 -5.78
N ASP A 43 -15.14 7.55 -6.34
CA ASP A 43 -14.32 6.40 -5.97
C ASP A 43 -12.83 6.70 -6.24
N TRP A 44 -12.50 7.26 -7.41
CA TRP A 44 -11.14 7.64 -7.76
C TRP A 44 -10.58 8.73 -6.83
N LEU A 45 -11.37 9.75 -6.52
CA LEU A 45 -10.99 10.80 -5.57
C LEU A 45 -10.86 10.27 -4.15
N ASN A 46 -11.71 9.33 -3.73
CA ASN A 46 -11.65 8.71 -2.41
C ASN A 46 -10.43 7.79 -2.28
N ILE A 47 -10.09 7.01 -3.32
CA ILE A 47 -8.85 6.24 -3.39
C ILE A 47 -7.66 7.19 -3.32
N SER A 48 -7.64 8.25 -4.12
CA SER A 48 -6.55 9.23 -4.15
C SER A 48 -6.40 9.95 -2.80
N HIS A 49 -7.51 10.34 -2.18
CA HIS A 49 -7.53 10.94 -0.85
C HIS A 49 -7.04 9.96 0.19
N ASN A 50 -7.44 8.69 0.17
CA ASN A 50 -6.93 7.68 1.10
C ASN A 50 -5.45 7.38 0.87
N LEU A 51 -4.98 7.37 -0.39
CA LEU A 51 -3.55 7.27 -0.71
C LEU A 51 -2.76 8.49 -0.21
N THR A 52 -3.35 9.69 -0.23
CA THR A 52 -2.68 10.93 0.18
C THR A 52 -2.81 11.21 1.68
N SER A 53 -3.82 10.63 2.36
CA SER A 53 -4.22 11.01 3.73
C SER A 53 -4.16 9.87 4.75
N GLY A 54 -3.85 8.62 4.39
CA GLY A 54 -3.80 7.55 5.40
C GLY A 54 -3.51 6.11 4.99
N LEU A 55 -3.23 5.80 3.71
CA LEU A 55 -2.97 4.42 3.24
C LEU A 55 -1.70 4.26 2.39
N VAL A 56 -0.80 5.24 2.37
CA VAL A 56 0.61 4.85 2.35
C VAL A 56 0.91 4.54 3.80
N TYR A 57 1.03 3.25 4.10
CA TYR A 57 1.53 2.69 5.34
C TYR A 57 2.30 3.74 6.13
N ASN A 58 1.82 4.01 7.33
CA ASN A 58 2.58 4.69 8.35
C ASN A 58 3.77 3.78 8.73
N TYR A 59 4.72 3.55 7.82
CA TYR A 59 6.09 3.29 8.16
C TYR A 59 6.64 4.60 8.73
N THR A 60 6.10 5.07 9.86
CA THR A 60 7.04 5.53 10.85
C THR A 60 7.98 4.33 11.02
N ASP A 61 9.27 4.59 11.05
CA ASP A 61 10.33 3.59 11.26
C ASP A 61 10.08 2.68 12.50
N ALA A 62 9.04 2.98 13.28
CA ALA A 62 8.56 2.29 14.46
C ALA A 62 7.42 1.27 14.23
N SER A 63 6.85 1.08 13.03
CA SER A 63 5.64 0.24 12.85
C SER A 63 5.83 -1.08 12.11
N ILE A 64 7.05 -1.47 11.72
CA ILE A 64 7.24 -2.79 11.09
C ILE A 64 6.86 -3.86 12.10
N ILE A 65 5.76 -4.58 11.82
CA ILE A 65 5.31 -5.71 12.63
C ILE A 65 5.75 -7.03 11.99
N LEU A 66 5.56 -8.15 12.71
CA LEU A 66 5.99 -9.47 12.24
C LEU A 66 5.35 -9.87 10.90
N ASP A 67 4.08 -9.50 10.70
CA ASP A 67 3.32 -9.83 9.48
C ASP A 67 3.81 -9.08 8.24
N ASP A 68 4.58 -8.01 8.41
CA ASP A 68 5.18 -7.26 7.30
C ASP A 68 6.47 -7.91 6.77
N LEU A 69 7.05 -8.85 7.53
CA LEU A 69 8.31 -9.52 7.19
C LEU A 69 8.06 -10.92 6.64
N ALA A 70 8.53 -11.17 5.41
CA ALA A 70 8.56 -12.53 4.88
C ALA A 70 9.43 -13.44 5.76
N GLN A 71 9.07 -14.73 5.84
CA GLN A 71 9.82 -15.71 6.61
C GLN A 71 11.31 -15.72 6.20
N ALA A 72 12.20 -15.64 7.19
CA ALA A 72 13.66 -15.60 7.01
C ALA A 72 14.20 -14.42 6.15
N SER A 73 13.43 -13.35 5.97
CA SER A 73 13.88 -12.15 5.23
C SER A 73 15.02 -11.40 5.91
N VAL A 74 15.06 -11.40 7.25
CA VAL A 74 16.17 -10.82 8.03
C VAL A 74 17.24 -11.89 8.26
N ASN A 75 18.46 -11.59 7.83
CA ASN A 75 19.61 -12.47 7.96
C ASN A 75 20.87 -11.68 8.36
N LEU A 76 22.02 -12.37 8.44
CA LEU A 76 23.29 -11.78 8.90
C LEU A 76 23.76 -10.55 8.11
N THR A 77 23.42 -10.41 6.81
CA THR A 77 23.84 -9.24 6.02
C THR A 77 23.10 -7.97 6.41
N HIS A 78 21.97 -8.09 7.13
CA HIS A 78 21.17 -6.97 7.60
C HIS A 78 21.59 -6.48 8.99
N LEU A 79 22.41 -7.25 9.71
CA LEU A 79 22.83 -6.94 11.08
C LEU A 79 24.20 -6.27 11.07
N ALA A 80 24.27 -5.02 11.54
CA ALA A 80 25.54 -4.37 11.78
C ALA A 80 26.33 -5.09 12.88
N MET A 81 27.66 -5.01 12.83
CA MET A 81 28.52 -5.59 13.86
C MET A 81 28.13 -5.07 15.25
N ARG A 82 27.93 -5.99 16.21
CA ARG A 82 27.51 -5.69 17.60
C ARG A 82 26.14 -5.01 17.75
N SER A 83 25.30 -5.02 16.72
CA SER A 83 23.93 -4.48 16.81
C SER A 83 23.03 -5.29 17.74
N VAL A 84 23.28 -6.60 17.92
CA VAL A 84 22.56 -7.44 18.89
C VAL A 84 23.36 -7.51 20.18
N ASN A 85 22.74 -7.10 21.30
CA ASN A 85 23.34 -7.16 22.62
C ASN A 85 22.31 -7.70 23.64
N VAL A 86 22.71 -7.82 24.90
CA VAL A 86 21.87 -8.40 25.98
C VAL A 86 20.52 -7.71 26.14
N SER A 87 20.39 -6.42 25.86
CA SER A 87 19.10 -5.70 25.93
C SER A 87 18.06 -6.19 24.91
N HIS A 88 18.50 -6.91 23.87
CA HIS A 88 17.64 -7.49 22.84
C HIS A 88 17.23 -8.93 23.15
N LEU A 89 17.78 -9.53 24.22
CA LEU A 89 17.51 -10.92 24.59
C LEU A 89 16.54 -10.97 25.76
N THR A 90 15.44 -11.70 25.59
CA THR A 90 14.55 -12.06 26.71
C THR A 90 15.10 -13.25 27.47
N GLN A 91 14.62 -13.46 28.70
CA GLN A 91 15.04 -14.60 29.52
C GLN A 91 14.83 -15.92 28.77
N ALA A 92 15.85 -16.78 28.77
CA ALA A 92 15.87 -18.08 28.09
C ALA A 92 15.69 -18.06 26.56
N SER A 93 15.80 -16.89 25.90
CA SER A 93 15.73 -16.78 24.43
C SER A 93 16.86 -17.52 23.71
N VAL A 94 18.03 -17.65 24.34
CA VAL A 94 19.17 -18.43 23.82
C VAL A 94 19.26 -19.75 24.57
N ASN A 95 18.81 -20.83 23.94
CA ASN A 95 18.98 -22.21 24.41
C ASN A 95 20.04 -23.00 23.59
N LEU A 96 20.23 -24.27 23.94
CA LEU A 96 21.23 -25.17 23.34
C LEU A 96 21.12 -25.33 21.81
N THR A 97 19.94 -25.20 21.21
CA THR A 97 19.77 -25.33 19.76
C THR A 97 20.39 -24.17 18.98
N HIS A 98 20.61 -23.03 19.64
CA HIS A 98 21.25 -21.86 19.04
C HIS A 98 22.77 -21.86 19.17
N LEU A 99 23.32 -22.73 20.03
CA LEU A 99 24.75 -22.78 20.32
C LEU A 99 25.41 -23.89 19.50
N ALA A 100 26.46 -23.53 18.76
CA ALA A 100 27.32 -24.53 18.14
C ALA A 100 28.06 -25.34 19.22
N LEU A 101 28.51 -26.54 18.85
CA LEU A 101 29.36 -27.34 19.73
C LEU A 101 30.59 -26.54 20.17
N ASN A 102 30.87 -26.51 21.47
CA ASN A 102 31.95 -25.72 22.09
C ASN A 102 31.83 -24.19 21.95
N ALA A 103 30.67 -23.65 21.55
CA ALA A 103 30.45 -22.21 21.48
C ALA A 103 30.60 -21.52 22.85
N VAL A 104 30.27 -22.22 23.93
CA VAL A 104 30.56 -21.82 25.31
C VAL A 104 31.57 -22.80 25.87
N ASN A 105 32.68 -22.27 26.39
CA ASN A 105 33.77 -23.06 26.98
C ASN A 105 34.33 -22.33 28.21
N THR A 106 35.36 -22.89 28.84
CA THR A 106 35.92 -22.37 30.08
C THR A 106 36.40 -20.92 30.01
N SER A 107 36.75 -20.39 28.84
CA SER A 107 37.13 -18.97 28.69
C SER A 107 35.95 -18.00 28.81
N HIS A 108 34.72 -18.49 28.71
CA HIS A 108 33.49 -17.70 28.77
C HIS A 108 32.85 -17.68 30.16
N VAL A 109 33.35 -18.50 31.08
CA VAL A 109 32.81 -18.64 32.43
C VAL A 109 33.78 -18.01 33.42
N VAL A 110 33.27 -17.14 34.28
CA VAL A 110 34.06 -16.56 35.36
C VAL A 110 34.21 -17.60 36.47
N VAL A 111 35.44 -17.78 36.94
CA VAL A 111 35.75 -18.68 38.05
C VAL A 111 34.95 -18.21 39.29
N GLU A 112 34.39 -19.15 40.06
CA GLU A 112 33.56 -18.90 41.26
C GLU A 112 32.14 -18.36 41.04
N THR A 113 31.65 -18.21 39.79
CA THR A 113 30.24 -17.85 39.55
C THR A 113 29.31 -19.04 39.36
N LEU A 114 29.86 -20.26 39.26
CA LEU A 114 29.08 -21.50 39.10
C LEU A 114 28.60 -22.00 40.46
N THR A 115 27.29 -22.20 40.58
CA THR A 115 26.63 -22.82 41.72
C THR A 115 26.36 -24.31 41.45
N LEU A 116 25.95 -25.04 42.49
CA LEU A 116 25.56 -26.45 42.33
C LEU A 116 24.35 -26.58 41.38
N ASP A 117 23.43 -25.62 41.39
CA ASP A 117 22.24 -25.63 40.54
C ASP A 117 22.61 -25.53 39.05
N ASP A 118 23.69 -24.80 38.72
CA ASP A 118 24.18 -24.68 37.34
C ASP A 118 24.73 -25.99 36.76
N ILE A 119 25.10 -26.94 37.63
CA ILE A 119 25.71 -28.23 37.26
C ILE A 119 24.74 -29.40 37.51
N ALA A 120 23.70 -29.17 38.33
CA ALA A 120 22.74 -30.20 38.75
C ALA A 120 21.77 -30.63 37.63
N ASN A 121 21.63 -29.85 36.56
CA ASN A 121 20.70 -30.12 35.46
C ASN A 121 21.41 -30.68 34.22
N ARG A 122 21.98 -31.89 34.36
CA ARG A 122 22.54 -32.67 33.25
C ARG A 122 21.50 -33.53 32.56
#